data_AF-A0A2A7SAN2-F1
#
_entry.id   AF-A0A2A7SAN2-F1
#
_cell.length_a   1.000
_cell.length_b   1.000
_cell.length_c   1.000
_cell.angle_alpha   90.00
_cell.angle_beta   90.00
_cell.angle_gamma   90.00
#
_symmetry.space_group_name_H-M   'P 1'
#
loop_
_entity.id
_entity.type
_entity.pdbx_description
1 polymer ?
#
loop_
_entity_poly.entity_id
_entity_poly.type
_entity_poly.pdbx_seq_one_letter_code
_entity_poly.pdbx_strand_id
1 'polypeptide(L)'
;MPHRQMMTARHLTDRTESCIREYLADAERSSNANRKQMYLDLANGAFVLWNRLMQDLTDPADPLATAEFEADQARLDALFGDASSPPERGPSSQ
;
A
#
# COMPACT_ATOMS: atom_id res chain seq x y z
N MET A 1 30.94 6.15 -6.68
CA MET A 1 30.08 5.33 -5.80
C MET A 1 28.75 6.08 -5.67
N PRO A 2 27.67 5.73 -6.40
CA PRO A 2 26.44 6.47 -6.23
C PRO A 2 25.82 6.11 -4.88
N HIS A 3 25.28 7.12 -4.23
CA HIS A 3 24.73 7.13 -2.88
C HIS A 3 23.84 5.91 -2.62
N ARG A 4 24.28 5.05 -1.70
CA ARG A 4 23.44 4.04 -1.05
C ARG A 4 22.40 4.84 -0.26
N GLN A 5 21.28 5.18 -0.91
CA GLN A 5 20.17 5.86 -0.25
C GLN A 5 19.80 5.02 0.97
N MET A 6 20.05 5.54 2.17
CA MET A 6 19.49 4.96 3.38
C MET A 6 17.98 5.01 3.19
N MET A 7 17.39 3.84 3.06
CA MET A 7 15.95 3.69 2.93
C MET A 7 15.35 4.05 4.29
N THR A 8 14.72 5.22 4.38
CA THR A 8 14.01 5.63 5.59
C THR A 8 12.65 4.94 5.65
N ALA A 9 12.08 4.82 6.86
CA ALA A 9 10.72 4.32 7.06
C ALA A 9 9.72 4.99 6.11
N ARG A 10 9.79 6.33 6.00
CA ARG A 10 8.94 7.10 5.08
C ARG A 10 9.12 6.71 3.62
N HIS A 11 10.36 6.56 3.15
CA HIS A 11 10.62 6.17 1.76
C HIS A 11 10.12 4.75 1.48
N LEU A 12 10.27 3.83 2.44
CA LEU A 12 9.73 2.48 2.35
C LEU A 12 8.20 2.52 2.25
N THR A 13 7.51 3.28 3.10
CA THR A 13 6.04 3.40 3.04
C THR A 13 5.57 3.97 1.70
N ASP A 14 6.16 5.07 1.22
CA ASP A 14 5.71 5.71 -0.04
C ASP A 14 5.97 4.81 -1.26
N ARG A 15 7.04 4.02 -1.24
CA ARG A 15 7.32 2.98 -2.26
C ARG A 15 6.30 1.84 -2.21
N THR A 16 5.99 1.35 -1.01
CA THR A 16 4.98 0.31 -0.82
C THR A 16 3.61 0.78 -1.29
N GLU A 17 3.20 1.99 -0.94
CA GLU A 17 1.94 2.58 -1.38
C GLU A 17 1.83 2.60 -2.91
N SER A 18 2.87 3.10 -3.58
CA SER A 18 2.91 3.16 -5.05
C SER A 18 2.77 1.76 -5.66
N CYS A 19 3.48 0.78 -5.12
CA CYS A 19 3.45 -0.61 -5.57
C CYS A 19 2.07 -1.26 -5.38
N ILE A 20 1.43 -1.04 -4.24
CA ILE A 20 0.07 -1.53 -3.97
C ILE A 20 -0.92 -0.92 -4.97
N ARG A 21 -0.88 0.40 -5.17
CA ARG A 21 -1.77 1.10 -6.13
C ARG A 21 -1.60 0.58 -7.55
N GLU A 22 -0.38 0.32 -7.99
CA GLU A 22 -0.10 -0.25 -9.31
C GLU A 22 -0.72 -1.65 -9.47
N TYR A 23 -0.53 -2.53 -8.50
CA TYR A 23 -1.13 -3.87 -8.55
C TYR A 23 -2.65 -3.85 -8.47
N LEU A 24 -3.24 -2.98 -7.64
CA LEU A 24 -4.71 -2.84 -7.58
C LEU A 24 -5.27 -2.34 -8.92
N ALA A 25 -4.63 -1.34 -9.54
CA ALA A 25 -5.04 -0.85 -10.87
C ALA A 25 -4.91 -1.93 -11.95
N ASP A 26 -3.86 -2.76 -11.91
CA ASP A 26 -3.69 -3.88 -12.84
C ASP A 26 -4.71 -5.01 -12.59
N ALA A 27 -5.09 -5.23 -11.33
CA ALA A 27 -6.16 -6.17 -10.95
C ALA A 27 -7.52 -5.73 -11.50
N GLU A 28 -7.84 -4.44 -11.44
CA GLU A 28 -9.07 -3.85 -11.98
C GLU A 28 -9.14 -3.95 -13.52
N ARG A 29 -8.01 -3.73 -14.20
CA ARG A 29 -7.93 -3.80 -15.67
C ARG A 29 -7.95 -5.23 -16.20
N SER A 30 -7.65 -6.22 -15.37
CA SER A 30 -7.54 -7.61 -15.80
C SER A 30 -8.90 -8.27 -16.00
N SER A 31 -9.20 -8.68 -17.24
CA SER A 31 -10.36 -9.52 -17.57
C SER A 31 -10.17 -11.00 -17.20
N ASN A 32 -8.93 -11.42 -16.88
CA ASN A 32 -8.61 -12.78 -16.49
C ASN A 32 -8.63 -12.90 -14.96
N ALA A 33 -9.47 -13.79 -14.43
CA ALA A 33 -9.65 -14.00 -12.99
C ALA A 33 -8.38 -14.45 -12.28
N ASN A 34 -7.59 -15.35 -12.88
CA ASN A 34 -6.33 -15.82 -12.29
C ASN A 34 -5.29 -14.68 -12.23
N ARG A 35 -5.21 -13.85 -13.27
CA ARG A 35 -4.31 -12.68 -13.28
C ARG A 35 -4.78 -11.62 -12.28
N LYS A 36 -6.09 -11.39 -12.19
CA LYS A 36 -6.67 -10.49 -11.18
C LYS A 36 -6.29 -10.94 -9.78
N GLN A 37 -6.49 -12.23 -9.46
CA GLN A 37 -6.13 -12.77 -8.16
C GLN A 37 -4.62 -12.64 -7.89
N MET A 38 -3.77 -12.95 -8.87
CA MET A 38 -2.33 -12.78 -8.75
C MET A 38 -1.93 -11.33 -8.41
N TYR A 39 -2.54 -10.32 -9.04
CA TYR A 39 -2.26 -8.92 -8.72
C TYR A 39 -2.72 -8.55 -7.30
N LEU A 40 -3.87 -9.04 -6.85
CA LEU A 40 -4.33 -8.84 -5.48
C LEU A 40 -3.39 -9.50 -4.46
N ASP A 41 -2.89 -10.70 -4.75
CA ASP A 41 -1.93 -11.41 -3.91
C ASP A 41 -0.59 -10.66 -3.83
N LEU A 42 -0.14 -10.06 -4.94
CA LEU A 42 1.06 -9.22 -4.97
C LEU A 42 0.88 -7.94 -4.16
N ALA A 43 -0.26 -7.26 -4.27
CA ALA A 43 -0.59 -6.09 -3.46
C ALA A 43 -0.58 -6.43 -1.96
N ASN A 44 -1.23 -7.53 -1.58
CA ASN A 44 -1.23 -8.02 -0.19
C ASN A 44 0.19 -8.38 0.28
N GLY A 45 0.98 -9.05 -0.57
CA GLY A 45 2.37 -9.40 -0.27
C GLY A 45 3.24 -8.18 0.00
N ALA A 46 3.07 -7.10 -0.79
CA ALA A 46 3.78 -5.84 -0.58
C ALA A 46 3.43 -5.19 0.76
N PHE A 47 2.16 -5.18 1.14
CA PHE A 47 1.71 -4.68 2.44
C PHE A 47 2.27 -5.49 3.62
N VAL A 48 2.21 -6.83 3.55
CA VAL A 48 2.74 -7.72 4.60
C VAL A 48 4.25 -7.54 4.76
N LEU A 49 4.98 -7.44 3.65
CA LEU A 49 6.42 -7.21 3.68
C LEU A 49 6.76 -5.86 4.31
N TRP A 50 6.05 -4.79 3.92
CA TRP A 50 6.21 -3.47 4.52
C TRP A 50 5.97 -3.50 6.03
N ASN A 51 4.88 -4.14 6.48
CA ASN A 51 4.55 -4.24 7.90
C ASN A 51 5.68 -4.90 8.69
N ARG A 52 6.25 -6.00 8.15
CA ARG A 52 7.36 -6.70 8.78
C ARG A 52 8.63 -5.83 8.85
N LEU A 53 8.97 -5.16 7.76
CA LEU A 53 10.15 -4.29 7.70
C LEU A 53 10.00 -3.07 8.63
N MET A 54 8.80 -2.50 8.72
CA MET A 54 8.53 -1.37 9.60
C MET A 54 8.59 -1.76 11.07
N GLN A 55 8.13 -2.94 11.46
CA GLN A 55 8.31 -3.44 12.85
C GLN A 55 9.78 -3.51 13.26
N ASP A 56 10.69 -3.83 12.33
CA ASP A 56 12.13 -3.88 12.60
C ASP A 56 12.76 -2.45 12.64
N LEU A 57 12.10 -1.45 12.05
CA LEU A 57 12.58 -0.06 11.99
C LEU A 57 11.97 0.86 13.06
N THR A 58 10.77 0.55 13.54
CA THR A 58 10.05 1.33 14.55
C THR A 58 10.56 0.98 15.94
N ASP A 59 11.00 1.98 16.70
CA ASP A 59 11.34 1.80 18.11
C ASP A 59 10.05 1.68 18.94
N PRO A 60 9.76 0.52 19.57
CA PRO A 60 8.57 0.36 20.38
C PRO A 60 8.60 1.19 21.68
N ALA A 61 9.76 1.70 22.08
CA ALA A 61 9.88 2.61 23.22
C ALA A 61 9.57 4.08 22.87
N ASP A 62 9.44 4.40 21.58
CA ASP A 62 9.06 5.73 21.10
C ASP A 62 7.55 5.77 20.73
N PRO A 63 6.71 6.44 21.53
CA PRO A 63 5.28 6.56 21.25
C PRO A 63 4.98 7.30 19.96
N LEU A 64 5.85 8.22 19.53
CA LEU A 64 5.67 8.98 18.29
C LEU A 64 5.93 8.08 17.09
N ALA A 65 7.04 7.33 17.10
CA ALA A 65 7.36 6.37 16.05
C ALA A 65 6.26 5.29 15.91
N THR A 66 5.69 4.86 17.04
CA THR A 66 4.57 3.91 17.06
C THR A 66 3.31 4.52 16.43
N ALA A 67 2.96 5.76 16.78
CA ALA A 67 1.80 6.44 16.21
C ALA A 67 1.95 6.71 14.70
N GLU A 68 3.14 7.08 14.23
CA GLU A 68 3.43 7.24 12.80
C GLU A 68 3.29 5.92 12.04
N PHE A 69 3.80 4.83 12.62
CA PHE A 69 3.66 3.49 12.06
C PHE A 69 2.19 3.05 11.95
N GLU A 70 1.39 3.25 13.00
CA GLU A 70 -0.05 2.92 12.99
C GLU A 70 -0.82 3.76 11.94
N ALA A 71 -0.49 5.05 11.82
CA ALA A 71 -1.08 5.93 10.82
C ALA A 71 -0.72 5.49 9.39
N ASP A 72 0.54 5.11 9.15
CA ASP A 72 0.98 4.57 7.87
C ASP A 72 0.31 3.21 7.57
N GLN A 73 0.14 2.35 8.58
CA GLN A 73 -0.55 1.07 8.43
C GLN A 73 -2.01 1.28 8.01
N ALA A 74 -2.73 2.18 8.68
CA ALA A 74 -4.11 2.52 8.33
C ALA A 74 -4.22 3.13 6.93
N ARG A 75 -3.26 3.99 6.54
CA ARG A 75 -3.20 4.57 5.20
C ARG A 75 -3.05 3.50 4.11
N LEU A 76 -2.17 2.52 4.33
CA LEU A 76 -1.96 1.44 3.37
C LEU A 76 -3.12 0.44 3.34
N ASP A 77 -3.70 0.11 4.49
CA ASP A 77 -4.85 -0.80 4.59
C ASP A 77 -6.08 -0.23 3.87
N ALA A 78 -6.30 1.08 3.97
CA ALA A 78 -7.39 1.77 3.27
C ALA A 78 -7.36 1.59 1.75
N LEU A 79 -6.19 1.35 1.13
CA LEU A 79 -6.06 1.13 -0.31
C LEU A 79 -6.83 -0.11 -0.78
N PHE A 80 -6.89 -1.14 0.06
CA PHE A 80 -7.63 -2.37 -0.26
C PHE A 80 -9.14 -2.18 -0.15
N GLY A 81 -9.60 -1.27 0.72
CA GLY A 81 -11.01 -0.86 0.82
C GLY A 81 -11.45 0.02 -0.34
N ASP A 82 -10.60 0.96 -0.78
CA ASP A 82 -10.91 1.91 -1.84
C ASP A 82 -11.01 1.25 -3.23
N ALA A 83 -10.24 0.19 -3.48
CA ALA A 83 -10.34 -0.63 -4.70
C ALA A 83 -11.68 -1.39 -4.84
N SER A 84 -12.53 -1.37 -3.80
CA SER A 84 -13.90 -1.92 -3.84
C SER A 84 -14.97 -0.86 -4.12
N SER A 85 -14.61 0.43 -4.10
CA SER A 85 -15.54 1.52 -4.39
C SER A 85 -15.65 1.68 -5.91
N PRO A 86 -16.82 1.38 -6.53
CA PRO A 86 -17.01 1.74 -7.92
C PRO A 86 -16.88 3.26 -8.05
N PRO A 87 -16.36 3.79 -9.17
CA PRO A 87 -16.33 5.23 -9.38
C PRO A 87 -17.76 5.75 -9.24
N GLU A 88 -17.97 6.66 -8.28
CA GLU A 88 -19.25 7.36 -8.14
C GLU A 88 -19.59 7.93 -9.52
N ARG A 89 -20.61 7.36 -10.17
CA ARG A 89 -21.24 8.04 -11.30
C ARG A 89 -21.80 9.32 -10.72
N GLY A 90 -21.08 10.42 -10.95
CA GLY A 90 -21.60 11.76 -10.72
C GLY A 90 -23.00 11.86 -11.33
N PRO A 91 -23.90 12.64 -10.71
CA PRO A 91 -25.30 12.67 -11.10
C PRO A 91 -25.39 13.03 -12.59
N SER A 92 -25.83 12.07 -13.42
CA SER A 92 -26.26 12.32 -14.79
C SER A 92 -27.34 13.39 -14.72
N SER A 93 -26.97 14.61 -15.07
CA SER A 93 -27.89 15.72 -15.19
C SER A 93 -28.60 15.63 -16.54
N GLN A 94 -29.93 15.81 -16.44
CA GLN A 94 -30.94 16.05 -17.49
C GLN A 94 -31.42 14.88 -18.34
#